data_AF-A0A962MTS6-F1
#
_entry.id   AF-A0A962MTS6-F1
#
_cell.length_a   1.000
_cell.length_b   1.000
_cell.length_c   1.000
_cell.angle_alpha   90.00
_cell.angle_beta   90.00
_cell.angle_gamma   90.00
#
_symmetry.space_group_name_H-M   'P 1'
#
loop_
_entity.id
_entity.type
_entity.pdbx_description
1 polymer ?
#
loop_
_entity_poly.entity_id
_entity_poly.type
_entity_poly.pdbx_seq_one_letter_code
_entity_poly.pdbx_strand_id
1 'polypeptide(L)'
;MNEREFVTGQILPNGVMLNAYPDSVGRRLCDMIELLKRPELRDAFSLFYILPTFFNSDLDRGFSIIDYDINEELVDPDDLTELDRLGIQIKFDLVLNHLSVRSPQFQDLLANGESSPYRDFFIDWDEFWKDHGTPGDGGQVTPDKELLDRLFMRKPGLPTLKVRFPDGQLKTYWNTFYQKVDFAEITALDFAEIDGLDSAQAQSLADHIKIVIKDKGYLDPADLSQPEHVKDKIIKAVCGKREYLGQMDLNARSDKVWDFYDETLRKLAEYGARIVRLDAFAYLHKEPGQPNFFNRPGTWEYLQRLRDIAQKHDLTIFPEIHAEYGTGIYAEIAQEGYPVYDFFFPGMLIDALDRGDGAALKRWIGEIVTTGLQTINMLGCHDGIPVLDLRGKQIDGSRHPGLLGDAEIDATMDRIIERGGLTKNLYDADGRKIDYYQVNATYFSALGEDENKLVLARAIQMFMPGVPQVWYLDLFAGTNDYAAATRGRTAGHKEINRTTLKWIDIEQGLQRPVVLDQLELIRFRNTSPAFRGQIEILETGPEHLHIVWRNGGESVTLKADLCDHGFTVYRGNGEHHDVVMARPPA
;
A
#
# COMPACT_ATOMS: atom_id res chain seq x y z
N MET A 1 -16.95 -25.89 -18.12
CA MET A 1 -16.21 -25.91 -19.41
C MET A 1 -14.83 -25.38 -19.09
N ASN A 2 -13.82 -26.22 -19.26
CA ASN A 2 -12.39 -26.09 -18.94
C ASN A 2 -12.02 -25.88 -17.45
N GLU A 3 -11.83 -27.01 -16.76
CA GLU A 3 -10.91 -27.13 -15.62
C GLU A 3 -9.50 -26.83 -16.15
N ARG A 4 -9.03 -25.58 -15.99
CA ARG A 4 -7.60 -25.27 -16.12
C ARG A 4 -6.95 -25.75 -14.82
N GLU A 5 -6.10 -26.77 -14.92
CA GLU A 5 -5.24 -27.19 -13.82
C GLU A 5 -4.42 -25.98 -13.33
N PHE A 6 -4.47 -25.71 -12.02
CA PHE A 6 -3.64 -24.67 -11.39
C PHE A 6 -2.16 -24.95 -11.70
N VAL A 7 -1.38 -23.90 -12.02
CA VAL A 7 0.06 -24.02 -12.22
C VAL A 7 0.69 -24.55 -10.92
N THR A 8 1.13 -25.81 -10.95
CA THR A 8 1.63 -26.54 -9.78
C THR A 8 3.10 -26.24 -9.54
N GLY A 9 3.37 -25.19 -8.76
CA GLY A 9 4.69 -24.88 -8.21
C GLY A 9 4.60 -23.80 -7.14
N GLN A 10 5.22 -24.00 -5.97
CA GLN A 10 5.31 -22.97 -4.93
C GLN A 10 6.26 -21.86 -5.43
N ILE A 11 5.72 -20.67 -5.68
CA ILE A 11 6.46 -19.51 -6.19
C ILE A 11 6.97 -18.65 -5.02
N LEU A 12 6.16 -18.52 -3.96
CA LEU A 12 6.55 -17.75 -2.78
C LEU A 12 7.59 -18.49 -1.92
N PRO A 13 8.60 -17.79 -1.39
CA PRO A 13 9.54 -18.36 -0.43
C PRO A 13 8.84 -18.74 0.89
N ASN A 14 9.44 -19.67 1.63
CA ASN A 14 8.98 -20.05 2.95
C ASN A 14 9.63 -19.17 4.03
N GLY A 15 8.91 -18.90 5.11
CA GLY A 15 9.41 -18.18 6.29
C GLY A 15 8.45 -17.10 6.75
N VAL A 16 8.79 -16.43 7.83
CA VAL A 16 8.05 -15.25 8.32
C VAL A 16 8.71 -13.98 7.78
N MET A 17 7.88 -13.05 7.33
CA MET A 17 8.28 -11.79 6.72
C MET A 17 8.07 -10.61 7.67
N LEU A 18 9.14 -9.90 8.02
CA LEU A 18 9.01 -8.59 8.66
C LEU A 18 8.55 -7.56 7.62
N ASN A 19 7.73 -6.57 8.03
CA ASN A 19 7.37 -5.42 7.21
C ASN A 19 7.60 -4.13 8.02
N ALA A 20 8.38 -3.21 7.47
CA ALA A 20 8.71 -1.93 8.09
C ALA A 20 9.22 -0.90 7.08
N TYR A 21 9.20 0.37 7.46
CA TYR A 21 10.01 1.40 6.82
C TYR A 21 11.48 1.26 7.28
N PRO A 22 12.46 1.68 6.47
CA PRO A 22 13.85 1.85 6.88
C PRO A 22 14.03 2.55 8.24
N ASP A 23 13.21 3.55 8.54
CA ASP A 23 13.27 4.38 9.74
C ASP A 23 12.17 4.04 10.77
N SER A 24 11.53 2.87 10.66
CA SER A 24 10.51 2.42 11.62
C SER A 24 11.09 2.13 13.01
N VAL A 25 12.37 1.77 13.08
CA VAL A 25 13.13 1.58 14.32
C VAL A 25 14.33 2.50 14.25
N GLY A 26 14.55 3.31 15.29
CA GLY A 26 15.66 4.25 15.32
C GLY A 26 15.49 5.37 14.29
N ARG A 27 16.47 5.50 13.38
CA ARG A 27 16.52 6.55 12.35
C ARG A 27 16.84 6.02 10.95
N ARG A 28 17.54 4.89 10.84
CA ARG A 28 18.05 4.34 9.57
C ARG A 28 17.84 2.82 9.54
N LEU A 29 17.93 2.21 8.36
CA LEU A 29 17.77 0.77 8.18
C LEU A 29 18.76 -0.04 9.04
N CYS A 30 19.97 0.47 9.24
CA CYS A 30 20.95 -0.15 10.12
C CYS A 30 20.44 -0.34 11.56
N ASP A 31 19.57 0.53 12.09
CA ASP A 31 18.97 0.35 13.42
C ASP A 31 18.03 -0.87 13.46
N MET A 32 17.27 -1.08 12.38
CA MET A 32 16.44 -2.29 12.23
C MET A 32 17.29 -3.56 12.11
N ILE A 33 18.41 -3.48 11.40
CA ILE A 33 19.35 -4.60 11.27
C ILE A 33 19.99 -4.95 12.62
N GLU A 34 20.37 -3.95 13.42
CA GLU A 34 20.87 -4.18 14.78
C GLU A 34 19.80 -4.81 15.68
N LEU A 35 18.52 -4.45 15.52
CA LEU A 35 17.42 -5.14 16.17
C LEU A 35 17.32 -6.60 15.71
N LEU A 36 17.40 -6.88 14.41
CA LEU A 36 17.35 -8.24 13.86
C LEU A 36 18.50 -9.13 14.33
N LYS A 37 19.66 -8.55 14.66
CA LYS A 37 20.82 -9.25 15.24
C LYS A 37 20.63 -9.63 16.71
N ARG A 38 19.63 -9.08 17.40
CA ARG A 38 19.39 -9.35 18.82
C ARG A 38 19.04 -10.83 19.04
N PRO A 39 19.54 -11.47 20.12
CA PRO A 39 19.21 -12.87 20.44
C PRO A 39 17.70 -13.17 20.47
N GLU A 40 16.91 -12.21 20.95
CA GLU A 40 15.45 -12.26 21.06
C GLU A 40 14.77 -12.43 19.69
N LEU A 41 15.39 -11.97 18.59
CA LEU A 41 14.87 -12.05 17.22
C LEU A 41 15.54 -13.11 16.36
N ARG A 42 16.56 -13.80 16.87
CA ARG A 42 17.26 -14.86 16.13
C ARG A 42 16.26 -15.85 15.50
N ASP A 43 16.46 -16.22 14.25
CA ASP A 43 15.60 -17.17 13.52
C ASP A 43 14.09 -16.80 13.47
N ALA A 44 13.70 -15.57 13.83
CA ALA A 44 12.31 -15.13 13.79
C ALA A 44 11.86 -14.83 12.35
N PHE A 45 12.71 -14.17 11.57
CA PHE A 45 12.38 -13.73 10.21
C PHE A 45 13.39 -14.28 9.20
N SER A 46 12.88 -14.72 8.05
CA SER A 46 13.70 -15.11 6.88
C SER A 46 13.48 -14.16 5.69
N LEU A 47 12.53 -13.24 5.83
CA LEU A 47 12.07 -12.33 4.80
C LEU A 47 11.91 -10.93 5.41
N PHE A 48 12.24 -9.89 4.65
CA PHE A 48 11.99 -8.50 5.04
C PHE A 48 11.44 -7.72 3.86
N TYR A 49 10.19 -7.28 4.00
CA TYR A 49 9.58 -6.28 3.15
C TYR A 49 9.95 -4.89 3.64
N ILE A 50 10.81 -4.22 2.88
CA ILE A 50 11.29 -2.87 3.17
C ILE A 50 10.47 -1.88 2.35
N LEU A 51 9.81 -0.94 3.03
CA LEU A 51 8.91 0.02 2.39
C LEU A 51 9.66 1.13 1.61
N PRO A 52 8.97 1.83 0.69
CA PRO A 52 9.62 2.55 -0.40
C PRO A 52 10.46 3.79 -0.03
N THR A 53 10.47 4.27 1.23
CA THR A 53 11.45 5.30 1.65
C THR A 53 12.90 4.82 1.58
N PHE A 54 13.10 3.52 1.31
CA PHE A 54 14.38 2.97 0.87
C PHE A 54 14.93 3.68 -0.37
N PHE A 55 14.06 4.16 -1.25
CA PHE A 55 14.43 4.89 -2.47
C PHE A 55 14.25 6.41 -2.30
N ASN A 56 14.91 7.19 -3.16
CA ASN A 56 14.71 8.63 -3.22
C ASN A 56 13.24 8.95 -3.56
N SER A 57 12.58 9.68 -2.66
CA SER A 57 11.13 9.90 -2.70
C SER A 57 10.76 11.17 -1.94
N ASP A 58 9.52 11.67 -2.11
CA ASP A 58 9.06 12.90 -1.47
C ASP A 58 7.71 12.79 -0.73
N LEU A 59 6.63 12.47 -1.43
CA LEU A 59 5.28 12.33 -0.91
C LEU A 59 4.94 10.88 -0.54
N ASP A 60 3.84 10.76 0.22
CA ASP A 60 3.21 9.49 0.57
C ASP A 60 4.19 8.50 1.21
N ARG A 61 5.17 9.02 1.97
CA ARG A 61 6.18 8.25 2.72
C ARG A 61 6.80 7.15 1.86
N GLY A 62 7.30 7.53 0.68
CA GLY A 62 8.02 6.62 -0.22
C GLY A 62 7.30 6.32 -1.53
N PHE A 63 5.97 6.38 -1.58
CA PHE A 63 5.20 6.00 -2.77
C PHE A 63 5.17 7.08 -3.87
N SER A 64 5.86 8.20 -3.68
CA SER A 64 6.14 9.19 -4.73
C SER A 64 7.63 9.14 -5.06
N ILE A 65 8.00 8.17 -5.89
CA ILE A 65 9.39 7.82 -6.22
C ILE A 65 9.99 8.85 -7.18
N ILE A 66 11.14 9.40 -6.82
CA ILE A 66 11.96 10.26 -7.69
C ILE A 66 12.79 9.36 -8.62
N ASP A 67 13.51 8.41 -8.03
CA ASP A 67 14.28 7.37 -8.70
C ASP A 67 14.42 6.16 -7.77
N TYR A 68 14.88 5.03 -8.32
CA TYR A 68 15.12 3.81 -7.56
C TYR A 68 16.58 3.71 -7.05
N ASP A 69 17.33 4.82 -6.96
CA ASP A 69 18.59 4.81 -6.20
C ASP A 69 18.29 4.76 -4.69
N ILE A 70 19.27 4.25 -3.93
CA ILE A 70 19.18 4.15 -2.48
C ILE A 70 19.08 5.57 -1.88
N ASN A 71 18.13 5.77 -0.98
CA ASN A 71 18.07 6.95 -0.15
C ASN A 71 19.18 6.87 0.93
N GLU A 72 20.33 7.46 0.64
CA GLU A 72 21.51 7.41 1.51
C GLU A 72 21.28 8.07 2.89
N GLU A 73 20.26 8.91 3.06
CA GLU A 73 19.89 9.43 4.39
C GLU A 73 19.39 8.32 5.32
N LEU A 74 18.70 7.32 4.77
CA LEU A 74 18.04 6.26 5.53
C LEU A 74 18.74 4.89 5.43
N VAL A 75 19.50 4.65 4.37
CA VAL A 75 20.03 3.31 4.07
C VAL A 75 21.49 3.43 3.62
N ASP A 76 22.36 2.62 4.20
CA ASP A 76 23.73 2.43 3.71
C ASP A 76 23.75 1.20 2.78
N PRO A 77 24.43 1.22 1.61
CA PRO A 77 24.57 0.03 0.77
C PRO A 77 25.08 -1.22 1.51
N ASP A 78 25.91 -1.05 2.55
CA ASP A 78 26.40 -2.17 3.37
C ASP A 78 25.28 -2.85 4.18
N ASP A 79 24.15 -2.17 4.43
CA ASP A 79 22.97 -2.73 5.10
C ASP A 79 22.41 -3.95 4.35
N LEU A 80 22.44 -3.92 3.01
CA LEU A 80 22.00 -5.05 2.18
C LEU A 80 22.91 -6.27 2.35
N THR A 81 24.21 -6.03 2.53
CA THR A 81 25.18 -7.11 2.81
C THR A 81 24.94 -7.71 4.19
N GLU A 82 24.58 -6.90 5.19
CA GLU A 82 24.23 -7.39 6.52
C GLU A 82 22.94 -8.22 6.52
N LEU A 83 21.93 -7.81 5.76
CA LEU A 83 20.69 -8.60 5.59
C LEU A 83 20.97 -9.96 4.92
N ASP A 84 21.82 -10.00 3.90
CA ASP A 84 22.25 -11.26 3.27
C ASP A 84 23.02 -12.16 4.25
N ARG A 85 23.90 -11.60 5.08
CA ARG A 85 24.60 -12.34 6.16
C ARG A 85 23.65 -12.92 7.19
N LEU A 86 22.52 -12.26 7.47
CA LEU A 86 21.45 -12.77 8.32
C LEU A 86 20.58 -13.83 7.63
N GLY A 87 20.77 -14.06 6.33
CA GLY A 87 19.96 -14.97 5.52
C GLY A 87 18.55 -14.44 5.25
N ILE A 88 18.36 -13.13 5.31
CA ILE A 88 17.05 -12.48 5.15
C ILE A 88 16.87 -12.08 3.69
N GLN A 89 15.88 -12.67 3.03
CA GLN A 89 15.52 -12.33 1.66
C GLN A 89 14.66 -11.06 1.61
N ILE A 90 14.85 -10.25 0.57
CA ILE A 90 14.25 -8.92 0.50
C ILE A 90 13.02 -8.92 -0.42
N LYS A 91 12.00 -8.18 0.02
CA LYS A 91 10.86 -7.75 -0.81
C LYS A 91 10.87 -6.23 -0.93
N PHE A 92 10.67 -5.73 -2.14
CA PHE A 92 10.53 -4.29 -2.44
C PHE A 92 9.24 -4.02 -3.21
N ASP A 93 8.87 -2.75 -3.31
CA ASP A 93 7.86 -2.26 -4.23
C ASP A 93 8.46 -1.91 -5.59
N LEU A 94 7.70 -2.19 -6.64
CA LEU A 94 7.72 -1.45 -7.88
C LEU A 94 6.47 -0.56 -7.90
N VAL A 95 6.66 0.73 -7.64
CA VAL A 95 5.64 1.76 -7.83
C VAL A 95 5.53 2.06 -9.32
N LEU A 96 4.80 1.20 -10.03
CA LEU A 96 4.70 1.23 -11.48
C LEU A 96 3.61 2.16 -12.02
N ASN A 97 2.57 2.46 -11.23
CA ASN A 97 1.47 3.30 -11.72
C ASN A 97 1.90 4.77 -11.91
N HIS A 98 2.87 5.27 -11.13
CA HIS A 98 3.23 6.69 -11.12
C HIS A 98 4.66 6.95 -10.64
N LEU A 99 5.18 8.14 -10.95
CA LEU A 99 6.43 8.68 -10.40
C LEU A 99 6.23 10.10 -9.86
N SER A 100 7.14 10.57 -9.02
CA SER A 100 7.15 11.95 -8.54
C SER A 100 7.28 12.95 -9.70
N VAL A 101 6.67 14.13 -9.55
CA VAL A 101 6.96 15.32 -10.36
C VAL A 101 8.45 15.65 -10.38
N ARG A 102 9.21 15.31 -9.34
CA ARG A 102 10.66 15.51 -9.25
C ARG A 102 11.49 14.43 -9.94
N SER A 103 10.87 13.38 -10.47
CA SER A 103 11.58 12.34 -11.23
C SER A 103 12.34 12.95 -12.43
N PRO A 104 13.53 12.42 -12.79
CA PRO A 104 14.29 12.92 -13.94
C PRO A 104 13.47 12.99 -15.23
N GLN A 105 12.57 12.03 -15.43
CA GLN A 105 11.69 11.94 -16.59
C GLN A 105 10.68 13.10 -16.63
N PHE A 106 10.05 13.42 -15.50
CA PHE A 106 9.07 14.52 -15.45
C PHE A 106 9.77 15.89 -15.46
N GLN A 107 10.94 16.02 -14.82
CA GLN A 107 11.74 17.24 -14.87
C GLN A 107 12.22 17.55 -16.30
N ASP A 108 12.64 16.54 -17.06
CA ASP A 108 13.00 16.70 -18.46
C ASP A 108 11.78 17.08 -19.32
N LEU A 109 10.61 16.46 -19.06
CA LEU A 109 9.36 16.85 -19.69
C LEU A 109 9.02 18.32 -19.44
N LEU A 110 9.16 18.79 -18.20
CA LEU A 110 8.96 20.20 -17.88
C LEU A 110 9.96 21.09 -18.62
N ALA A 111 11.24 20.72 -18.67
CA ALA A 111 12.27 21.53 -19.31
C ALA A 111 12.10 21.63 -20.84
N ASN A 112 11.73 20.52 -21.48
CA ASN A 112 11.79 20.38 -22.95
C ASN A 112 10.43 20.29 -23.64
N GLY A 113 9.32 20.17 -22.89
CA GLY A 113 7.97 20.10 -23.45
C GLY A 113 7.82 18.99 -24.48
N GLU A 114 7.24 19.33 -25.64
CA GLU A 114 7.07 18.42 -26.79
C GLU A 114 8.39 17.89 -27.36
N SER A 115 9.52 18.55 -27.08
CA SER A 115 10.84 18.07 -27.52
C SER A 115 11.45 17.06 -26.55
N SER A 116 10.82 16.81 -25.40
CA SER A 116 11.28 15.83 -24.43
C SER A 116 11.19 14.41 -24.98
N PRO A 117 12.21 13.55 -24.80
CA PRO A 117 12.06 12.11 -25.04
C PRO A 117 10.99 11.47 -24.14
N TYR A 118 10.56 12.13 -23.07
CA TYR A 118 9.55 11.66 -22.13
C TYR A 118 8.14 12.24 -22.38
N ARG A 119 7.90 12.92 -23.52
CA ARG A 119 6.59 13.49 -23.86
C ARG A 119 5.42 12.51 -23.77
N ASP A 120 5.66 11.25 -24.13
CA ASP A 120 4.65 10.17 -24.06
C ASP A 120 4.85 9.26 -22.82
N PHE A 121 5.74 9.59 -21.89
CA PHE A 121 6.03 8.77 -20.69
C PHE A 121 4.95 8.91 -19.61
N PHE A 122 4.33 10.08 -19.51
CA PHE A 122 3.22 10.39 -18.63
C PHE A 122 1.94 10.58 -19.43
N ILE A 123 0.79 10.59 -18.74
CA ILE A 123 -0.51 10.72 -19.41
C ILE A 123 -0.95 12.18 -19.38
N ASP A 124 -0.86 12.85 -20.53
CA ASP A 124 -1.53 14.14 -20.76
C ASP A 124 -3.05 13.90 -20.77
N TRP A 125 -3.75 14.53 -19.82
CA TRP A 125 -5.18 14.32 -19.61
C TRP A 125 -6.00 14.83 -20.80
N ASP A 126 -5.60 15.98 -21.35
CA ASP A 126 -6.34 16.65 -22.40
C ASP A 126 -6.21 15.88 -23.71
N GLU A 127 -5.00 15.35 -24.00
CA GLU A 127 -4.78 14.45 -25.13
C GLU A 127 -5.51 13.11 -24.97
N PHE A 128 -5.55 12.54 -23.76
CA PHE A 128 -6.24 11.27 -23.49
C PHE A 128 -7.75 11.36 -23.76
N TRP A 129 -8.37 12.50 -23.46
CA TRP A 129 -9.82 12.72 -23.60
C TRP A 129 -10.23 13.54 -24.83
N LYS A 130 -9.30 13.87 -25.73
CA LYS A 130 -9.53 14.82 -26.85
C LYS A 130 -10.75 14.49 -27.73
N ASP A 131 -11.05 13.20 -27.92
CA ASP A 131 -12.14 12.69 -28.76
C ASP A 131 -13.39 12.29 -27.94
N HIS A 132 -13.36 12.52 -26.62
CA HIS A 132 -14.27 11.94 -25.63
C HIS A 132 -14.68 12.94 -24.53
N GLY A 133 -14.69 14.23 -24.86
CA GLY A 133 -15.06 15.28 -23.91
C GLY A 133 -15.10 16.65 -24.56
N THR A 134 -15.48 17.64 -23.76
CA THR A 134 -15.55 19.04 -24.17
C THR A 134 -14.48 19.88 -23.46
N PRO A 135 -13.78 20.79 -24.15
CA PRO A 135 -12.89 21.75 -23.50
C PRO A 135 -13.67 22.58 -22.46
N GLY A 136 -13.25 22.51 -21.20
CA GLY A 136 -13.81 23.30 -20.11
C GLY A 136 -13.09 24.64 -19.94
N ASP A 137 -13.55 25.42 -18.95
CA ASP A 137 -12.91 26.69 -18.58
C ASP A 137 -11.44 26.46 -18.16
N GLY A 138 -10.53 27.21 -18.77
CA GLY A 138 -9.08 27.09 -18.51
C GLY A 138 -8.37 25.97 -19.28
N GLY A 139 -9.01 25.42 -20.34
CA GLY A 139 -8.36 24.54 -21.32
C GLY A 139 -8.34 23.05 -20.98
N GLN A 140 -8.77 22.66 -19.77
CA GLN A 140 -8.86 21.27 -19.36
C GLN A 140 -10.10 20.59 -19.99
N VAL A 141 -9.91 19.44 -20.64
CA VAL A 141 -11.00 18.63 -21.19
C VAL A 141 -11.81 18.02 -20.05
N THR A 142 -13.14 18.23 -20.09
CA THR A 142 -14.07 17.51 -19.23
C THR A 142 -14.61 16.31 -19.99
N PRO A 143 -14.36 15.06 -19.53
CA PRO A 143 -14.86 13.87 -20.19
C PRO A 143 -16.40 13.87 -20.28
N ASP A 144 -16.93 13.23 -21.32
CA ASP A 144 -18.37 13.03 -21.44
C ASP A 144 -18.93 12.34 -20.20
N LYS A 145 -20.08 12.80 -19.71
CA LYS A 145 -20.65 12.36 -18.42
C LYS A 145 -20.78 10.84 -18.32
N GLU A 146 -21.19 10.17 -19.40
CA GLU A 146 -21.34 8.71 -19.42
C GLU A 146 -20.01 7.95 -19.24
N LEU A 147 -18.89 8.55 -19.63
CA LEU A 147 -17.55 8.00 -19.45
C LEU A 147 -17.01 8.35 -18.06
N LEU A 148 -17.28 9.58 -17.60
CA LEU A 148 -16.90 10.06 -16.27
C LEU A 148 -17.56 9.24 -15.16
N ASP A 149 -18.86 8.94 -15.30
CA ASP A 149 -19.64 8.17 -14.31
C ASP A 149 -19.14 6.72 -14.16
N ARG A 150 -18.32 6.21 -15.09
CA ARG A 150 -17.70 4.88 -15.03
C ARG A 150 -16.36 4.87 -14.29
N LEU A 151 -15.68 6.01 -14.20
CA LEU A 151 -14.33 6.08 -13.62
C LEU A 151 -14.33 5.75 -12.13
N PHE A 152 -13.39 4.90 -11.73
CA PHE A 152 -13.13 4.63 -10.33
C PHE A 152 -12.26 5.75 -9.73
N MET A 153 -12.84 6.58 -8.86
CA MET A 153 -12.15 7.74 -8.29
C MET A 153 -11.57 7.47 -6.90
N ARG A 154 -10.33 7.92 -6.67
CA ARG A 154 -9.60 7.80 -5.39
C ARG A 154 -9.53 9.08 -4.58
N LYS A 155 -9.99 10.19 -5.14
CA LYS A 155 -10.07 11.51 -4.51
C LYS A 155 -11.28 12.29 -5.07
N PRO A 156 -11.76 13.33 -4.37
CA PRO A 156 -12.79 14.21 -4.90
C PRO A 156 -12.33 14.92 -6.19
N GLY A 157 -13.23 15.02 -7.16
CA GLY A 157 -12.96 15.66 -8.46
C GLY A 157 -12.13 14.79 -9.41
N LEU A 158 -11.66 15.40 -10.50
CA LEU A 158 -10.89 14.70 -11.53
C LEU A 158 -9.50 14.26 -11.02
N PRO A 159 -8.98 13.10 -11.45
CA PRO A 159 -7.67 12.59 -11.07
C PRO A 159 -6.56 13.30 -11.86
N THR A 160 -6.43 14.61 -11.65
CA THR A 160 -5.51 15.46 -12.44
C THR A 160 -4.68 16.39 -11.57
N LEU A 161 -3.52 16.77 -12.08
CA LEU A 161 -2.70 17.87 -11.61
C LEU A 161 -2.43 18.84 -12.78
N LYS A 162 -2.73 20.13 -12.58
CA LYS A 162 -2.41 21.19 -13.56
C LYS A 162 -0.98 21.70 -13.34
N VAL A 163 -0.12 21.52 -14.32
CA VAL A 163 1.30 21.85 -14.26
C VAL A 163 1.63 22.95 -15.26
N ARG A 164 2.28 24.01 -14.79
CA ARG A 164 2.75 25.12 -15.61
C ARG A 164 4.16 24.81 -16.10
N PHE A 165 4.35 24.77 -17.41
CA PHE A 165 5.65 24.56 -18.06
C PHE A 165 6.45 25.87 -18.04
N PRO A 166 7.79 25.82 -18.13
CA PRO A 166 8.67 27.00 -18.14
C PRO A 166 8.40 27.98 -19.29
N ASP A 167 7.80 27.51 -20.38
CA ASP A 167 7.35 28.31 -21.52
C ASP A 167 6.03 29.07 -21.26
N GLY A 168 5.40 28.84 -20.10
CA GLY A 168 4.15 29.47 -19.68
C GLY A 168 2.88 28.67 -20.00
N GLN A 169 3.00 27.56 -20.74
CA GLN A 169 1.86 26.69 -21.02
C GLN A 169 1.36 26.03 -19.73
N LEU A 170 0.04 25.95 -19.58
CA LEU A 170 -0.58 25.19 -18.51
C LEU A 170 -1.12 23.89 -19.10
N LYS A 171 -0.59 22.76 -18.65
CA LYS A 171 -1.02 21.43 -19.09
C LYS A 171 -1.63 20.65 -17.94
N THR A 172 -2.56 19.77 -18.27
CA THR A 172 -3.20 18.87 -17.30
C THR A 172 -2.63 17.47 -17.46
N TYR A 173 -2.08 16.90 -16.38
CA TYR A 173 -1.60 15.52 -16.39
C TYR A 173 -2.42 14.66 -15.44
N TRP A 174 -2.53 13.37 -15.76
CA TRP A 174 -3.16 12.39 -14.91
C TRP A 174 -2.39 12.22 -13.60
N ASN A 175 -3.10 12.29 -12.49
CA ASN A 175 -2.60 12.09 -11.13
C ASN A 175 -3.73 11.43 -10.32
N THR A 176 -3.68 10.10 -10.19
CA THR A 176 -4.72 9.29 -9.52
C THR A 176 -4.73 9.53 -8.01
N PHE A 177 -3.55 9.73 -7.42
CA PHE A 177 -3.34 9.73 -5.97
C PHE A 177 -2.99 11.12 -5.44
N TYR A 178 -2.00 11.21 -4.55
CA TYR A 178 -1.65 12.40 -3.82
C TYR A 178 -0.99 13.47 -4.72
N GLN A 179 -1.28 14.71 -4.37
CA GLN A 179 -0.67 15.90 -4.92
C GLN A 179 -0.53 16.95 -3.83
N LYS A 180 0.46 17.83 -4.00
CA LYS A 180 0.65 19.01 -3.19
C LYS A 180 1.14 20.13 -4.10
N VAL A 181 0.51 21.28 -3.97
CA VAL A 181 0.89 22.48 -4.70
C VAL A 181 1.12 23.57 -3.68
N ASP A 182 2.40 23.88 -3.46
CA ASP A 182 2.80 24.97 -2.59
C ASP A 182 3.36 26.13 -3.42
N PHE A 183 3.38 27.32 -2.82
CA PHE A 183 4.11 28.45 -3.35
C PHE A 183 5.10 28.90 -2.27
N ALA A 184 6.36 29.04 -2.66
CA ALA A 184 7.31 29.82 -1.86
C ALA A 184 6.76 31.23 -1.64
N GLU A 185 7.20 31.89 -0.57
CA GLU A 185 6.66 33.19 -0.23
C GLU A 185 6.84 34.19 -1.40
N ILE A 186 5.71 34.75 -1.81
CA ILE A 186 5.64 35.79 -2.85
C ILE A 186 5.86 37.14 -2.16
N THR A 187 6.78 37.92 -2.68
CA THR A 187 7.16 39.22 -2.11
C THR A 187 7.22 40.27 -3.22
N ALA A 188 7.24 41.55 -2.85
CA ALA A 188 7.42 42.63 -3.82
C ALA A 188 8.73 42.48 -4.64
N LEU A 189 9.76 41.82 -4.09
CA LEU A 189 11.03 41.58 -4.77
C LEU A 189 10.87 40.69 -6.00
N ASP A 190 9.89 39.80 -6.01
CA ASP A 190 9.64 38.90 -7.13
C ASP A 190 9.13 39.62 -8.39
N PHE A 191 8.70 40.88 -8.23
CA PHE A 191 8.21 41.74 -9.31
C PHE A 191 9.15 42.91 -9.60
N ALA A 192 10.32 42.99 -8.95
CA ALA A 192 11.21 44.15 -9.01
C ALA A 192 11.79 44.41 -10.42
N GLU A 193 11.91 43.37 -11.25
CA GLU A 193 12.43 43.46 -12.62
C GLU A 193 11.33 43.68 -13.68
N ILE A 194 10.07 43.84 -13.26
CA ILE A 194 8.94 44.05 -14.17
C ILE A 194 8.76 45.55 -14.41
N ASP A 195 9.14 46.00 -15.60
CA ASP A 195 8.94 47.40 -16.03
C ASP A 195 7.49 47.87 -15.84
N GLY A 196 7.32 49.02 -15.21
CA GLY A 196 6.00 49.64 -15.00
C GLY A 196 5.32 49.32 -13.66
N LEU A 197 6.00 48.64 -12.74
CA LEU A 197 5.57 48.46 -11.35
C LEU A 197 6.49 49.24 -10.39
N ASP A 198 5.94 50.22 -9.67
CA ASP A 198 6.63 50.81 -8.54
C ASP A 198 6.60 49.90 -7.30
N SER A 199 7.39 50.22 -6.27
CA SER A 199 7.50 49.37 -5.07
C SER A 199 6.17 49.22 -4.31
N ALA A 200 5.27 50.20 -4.35
CA ALA A 200 3.98 50.13 -3.67
C ALA A 200 3.00 49.27 -4.48
N GLN A 201 3.03 49.39 -5.81
CA GLN A 201 2.28 48.55 -6.74
C GLN A 201 2.74 47.09 -6.67
N ALA A 202 4.05 46.83 -6.61
CA ALA A 202 4.60 45.49 -6.46
C ALA A 202 4.19 44.84 -5.12
N GLN A 203 4.16 45.60 -4.03
CA GLN A 203 3.68 45.11 -2.74
C GLN A 203 2.19 44.80 -2.76
N SER A 204 1.36 45.73 -3.27
CA SER A 204 -0.08 45.51 -3.40
C SER A 204 -0.40 44.31 -4.30
N LEU A 205 0.39 44.11 -5.35
CA LEU A 205 0.27 42.97 -6.26
C LEU A 205 0.63 41.65 -5.54
N ALA A 206 1.72 41.63 -4.79
CA ALA A 206 2.11 40.46 -3.98
C ALA A 206 1.00 40.08 -2.99
N ASP A 207 0.41 41.05 -2.30
CA ASP A 207 -0.65 40.81 -1.32
C ASP A 207 -1.95 40.31 -1.99
N HIS A 208 -2.32 40.88 -3.13
CA HIS A 208 -3.45 40.39 -3.94
C HIS A 208 -3.24 38.95 -4.41
N ILE A 209 -2.06 38.64 -4.96
CA ILE A 209 -1.73 37.30 -5.45
C ILE A 209 -1.73 36.29 -4.31
N LYS A 210 -1.24 36.64 -3.11
CA LYS A 210 -1.33 35.77 -1.92
C LYS A 210 -2.78 35.41 -1.60
N ILE A 211 -3.69 36.37 -1.70
CA ILE A 211 -5.13 36.13 -1.45
C ILE A 211 -5.71 35.22 -2.53
N VAL A 212 -5.43 35.51 -3.81
CA VAL A 212 -5.93 34.71 -4.95
C VAL A 212 -5.42 33.27 -4.87
N ILE A 213 -4.13 33.06 -4.62
CA ILE A 213 -3.56 31.71 -4.48
C ILE A 213 -4.13 31.00 -3.26
N LYS A 214 -4.33 31.69 -2.14
CA LYS A 214 -4.94 31.11 -0.95
C LYS A 214 -6.39 30.66 -1.19
N ASP A 215 -7.12 31.37 -2.04
CA ASP A 215 -8.52 31.10 -2.35
C ASP A 215 -8.69 30.07 -3.49
N LYS A 216 -7.99 30.28 -4.62
CA LYS A 216 -8.12 29.47 -5.84
C LYS A 216 -7.08 28.36 -5.97
N GLY A 217 -5.93 28.47 -5.30
CA GLY A 217 -4.79 27.55 -5.45
C GLY A 217 -3.93 27.78 -6.70
N TYR A 218 -4.32 28.70 -7.58
CA TYR A 218 -3.60 29.07 -8.80
C TYR A 218 -3.79 30.57 -9.12
N LEU A 219 -3.06 31.08 -10.11
CA LEU A 219 -3.16 32.45 -10.60
C LEU A 219 -3.37 32.45 -12.12
N ASP A 220 -4.48 33.03 -12.58
CA ASP A 220 -4.79 33.21 -14.00
C ASP A 220 -4.61 34.65 -14.48
N PRO A 221 -4.40 34.88 -15.79
CA PRO A 221 -4.37 36.24 -16.36
C PRO A 221 -5.64 37.06 -16.08
N ALA A 222 -6.78 36.39 -15.89
CA ALA A 222 -8.05 37.02 -15.54
C ALA A 222 -8.07 37.60 -14.12
N ASP A 223 -7.18 37.14 -13.22
CA ASP A 223 -7.07 37.62 -11.84
C ASP A 223 -6.25 38.90 -11.70
N LEU A 224 -5.62 39.33 -12.81
CA LEU A 224 -4.71 40.46 -12.88
C LEU A 224 -5.36 41.62 -13.64
N SER A 225 -5.23 42.83 -13.09
CA SER A 225 -5.74 44.08 -13.69
C SER A 225 -4.73 44.79 -14.59
N GLN A 226 -3.50 44.27 -14.65
CA GLN A 226 -2.38 44.84 -15.40
C GLN A 226 -2.53 44.61 -16.93
N PRO A 227 -1.82 45.35 -17.78
CA PRO A 227 -1.78 45.09 -19.22
C PRO A 227 -1.20 43.70 -19.55
N GLU A 228 -1.62 43.09 -20.66
CA GLU A 228 -1.29 41.70 -21.02
C GLU A 228 0.22 41.38 -20.96
N HIS A 229 1.06 42.25 -21.53
CA HIS A 229 2.53 42.08 -21.53
C HIS A 229 3.16 42.10 -20.12
N VAL A 230 2.46 42.69 -19.13
CA VAL A 230 2.87 42.69 -17.71
C VAL A 230 2.32 41.46 -17.01
N LYS A 231 1.09 41.03 -17.34
CA LYS A 231 0.48 39.81 -16.79
C LYS A 231 1.35 38.59 -17.04
N ASP A 232 1.89 38.44 -18.25
CA ASP A 232 2.77 37.32 -18.59
C ASP A 232 4.01 37.27 -17.70
N LYS A 233 4.63 38.43 -17.44
CA LYS A 233 5.80 38.55 -16.56
C LYS A 233 5.44 38.23 -15.09
N ILE A 234 4.29 38.72 -14.62
CA ILE A 234 3.80 38.46 -13.25
C ILE A 234 3.51 36.98 -13.06
N ILE A 235 2.76 36.37 -13.99
CA ILE A 235 2.44 34.94 -13.97
C ILE A 235 3.71 34.12 -13.97
N LYS A 236 4.70 34.48 -14.80
CA LYS A 236 6.00 33.80 -14.84
C LYS A 236 6.73 33.88 -13.49
N ALA A 237 6.79 35.06 -12.87
CA ALA A 237 7.43 35.26 -11.56
C ALA A 237 6.76 34.44 -10.45
N VAL A 238 5.42 34.44 -10.41
CA VAL A 238 4.64 33.68 -9.43
C VAL A 238 4.76 32.18 -9.65
N CYS A 239 4.67 31.72 -10.91
CA CYS A 239 4.81 30.30 -11.23
C CYS A 239 6.23 29.79 -10.95
N GLY A 240 7.26 30.63 -11.09
CA GLY A 240 8.63 30.30 -10.70
C GLY A 240 8.81 30.06 -9.18
N LYS A 241 7.85 30.47 -8.35
CA LYS A 241 7.81 30.19 -6.90
C LYS A 241 6.99 28.96 -6.56
N ARG A 242 6.35 28.32 -7.53
CA ARG A 242 5.45 27.20 -7.30
C ARG A 242 6.24 25.91 -7.19
N GLU A 243 5.94 25.14 -6.16
CA GLU A 243 6.50 23.82 -5.95
C GLU A 243 5.40 22.78 -6.11
N TYR A 244 5.60 21.88 -7.08
CA TYR A 244 4.71 20.77 -7.35
C TYR A 244 5.30 19.51 -6.75
N LEU A 245 4.48 18.81 -5.97
CA LEU A 245 4.71 17.42 -5.64
C LEU A 245 3.48 16.64 -6.09
N GLY A 246 3.68 15.46 -6.67
CA GLY A 246 2.57 14.66 -7.16
C GLY A 246 3.02 13.33 -7.71
N GLN A 247 2.13 12.35 -7.58
CA GLN A 247 2.26 11.01 -8.13
C GLN A 247 1.72 11.01 -9.57
N MET A 248 2.56 11.33 -10.55
CA MET A 248 2.19 11.48 -11.96
C MET A 248 2.07 10.13 -12.62
N ASP A 249 0.89 9.79 -13.14
CA ASP A 249 0.62 8.47 -13.68
C ASP A 249 1.41 8.21 -14.97
N LEU A 250 2.02 7.01 -15.04
CA LEU A 250 2.80 6.56 -16.18
C LEU A 250 1.91 6.06 -17.31
N ASN A 251 2.31 6.34 -18.54
CA ASN A 251 1.64 5.86 -19.73
C ASN A 251 2.15 4.47 -20.13
N ALA A 252 1.48 3.41 -19.66
CA ALA A 252 1.86 2.04 -19.99
C ALA A 252 1.70 1.66 -21.48
N ARG A 253 1.23 2.57 -22.35
CA ARG A 253 1.29 2.40 -23.81
C ARG A 253 2.66 2.79 -24.40
N SER A 254 3.50 3.47 -23.64
CA SER A 254 4.83 3.92 -24.05
C SER A 254 5.88 2.86 -23.80
N ASP A 255 6.65 2.47 -24.83
CA ASP A 255 7.75 1.52 -24.66
C ASP A 255 8.84 2.02 -23.70
N LYS A 256 9.02 3.34 -23.58
CA LYS A 256 9.96 3.92 -22.60
C LYS A 256 9.59 3.60 -21.15
N VAL A 257 8.30 3.49 -20.85
CA VAL A 257 7.83 3.08 -19.52
C VAL A 257 8.18 1.61 -19.26
N TRP A 258 8.11 0.77 -20.29
CA TRP A 258 8.52 -0.64 -20.19
C TRP A 258 10.03 -0.83 -20.10
N ASP A 259 10.82 -0.02 -20.80
CA ASP A 259 12.28 0.03 -20.65
C ASP A 259 12.63 0.41 -19.20
N PHE A 260 11.95 1.43 -18.65
CA PHE A 260 12.10 1.83 -17.25
C PHE A 260 11.73 0.72 -16.26
N TYR A 261 10.66 -0.05 -16.53
CA TYR A 261 10.31 -1.21 -15.68
C TYR A 261 11.37 -2.31 -15.73
N ASP A 262 11.95 -2.62 -16.89
CA ASP A 262 13.03 -3.61 -17.03
C ASP A 262 14.28 -3.16 -16.26
N GLU A 263 14.69 -1.90 -16.45
CA GLU A 263 15.82 -1.30 -15.70
C GLU A 263 15.58 -1.31 -14.20
N THR A 264 14.37 -0.98 -13.75
CA THR A 264 14.02 -0.96 -12.33
C THR A 264 14.03 -2.36 -11.75
N LEU A 265 13.41 -3.34 -12.41
CA LEU A 265 13.40 -4.74 -11.96
C LEU A 265 14.83 -5.30 -11.87
N ARG A 266 15.69 -5.02 -12.86
CA ARG A 266 17.11 -5.36 -12.79
C ARG A 266 17.78 -4.79 -11.54
N LYS A 267 17.55 -3.50 -11.27
CA LYS A 267 18.14 -2.79 -10.12
C LYS A 267 17.66 -3.36 -8.78
N LEU A 268 16.36 -3.67 -8.66
CA LEU A 268 15.81 -4.32 -7.48
C LEU A 268 16.43 -5.71 -7.25
N ALA A 269 16.66 -6.47 -8.32
CA ALA A 269 17.37 -7.75 -8.23
C ALA A 269 18.84 -7.57 -7.80
N GLU A 270 19.54 -6.54 -8.30
CA GLU A 270 20.89 -6.17 -7.86
C GLU A 270 20.95 -5.81 -6.37
N TYR A 271 19.88 -5.24 -5.81
CA TYR A 271 19.72 -5.01 -4.36
C TYR A 271 19.36 -6.28 -3.55
N GLY A 272 19.27 -7.44 -4.20
CA GLY A 272 18.98 -8.71 -3.52
C GLY A 272 17.50 -9.04 -3.37
N ALA A 273 16.61 -8.34 -4.07
CA ALA A 273 15.19 -8.66 -4.04
C ALA A 273 14.91 -10.09 -4.54
N ARG A 274 13.88 -10.70 -3.95
CA ARG A 274 13.28 -11.98 -4.41
C ARG A 274 11.82 -11.81 -4.78
N ILE A 275 11.14 -10.90 -4.10
CA ILE A 275 9.73 -10.57 -4.35
C ILE A 275 9.63 -9.07 -4.67
N VAL A 276 8.87 -8.74 -5.71
CA VAL A 276 8.54 -7.35 -6.05
C VAL A 276 7.02 -7.18 -5.96
N ARG A 277 6.56 -6.36 -5.01
CA ARG A 277 5.16 -5.94 -4.91
C ARG A 277 4.86 -4.96 -6.03
N LEU A 278 3.81 -5.21 -6.81
CA LEU A 278 3.33 -4.26 -7.82
C LEU A 278 2.31 -3.34 -7.16
N ASP A 279 2.75 -2.14 -6.77
CA ASP A 279 1.90 -1.17 -6.08
C ASP A 279 0.82 -0.61 -7.02
N ALA A 280 -0.43 -0.54 -6.53
CA ALA A 280 -1.54 0.08 -7.24
C ALA A 280 -1.71 -0.45 -8.68
N PHE A 281 -1.38 -1.72 -8.92
CA PHE A 281 -1.31 -2.30 -10.27
C PHE A 281 -2.63 -2.21 -11.04
N ALA A 282 -3.76 -2.39 -10.34
CA ALA A 282 -5.09 -2.30 -10.93
C ALA A 282 -5.38 -0.95 -11.61
N TYR A 283 -4.64 0.12 -11.29
CA TYR A 283 -4.83 1.46 -11.86
C TYR A 283 -3.98 1.72 -13.10
N LEU A 284 -3.03 0.84 -13.43
CA LEU A 284 -2.04 1.09 -14.48
C LEU A 284 -2.69 1.22 -15.87
N HIS A 285 -3.59 0.29 -16.20
CA HIS A 285 -4.26 0.30 -17.50
C HIS A 285 -5.39 1.33 -17.53
N LYS A 286 -5.26 2.31 -18.41
CA LYS A 286 -6.24 3.39 -18.62
C LYS A 286 -6.75 3.40 -20.06
N GLU A 287 -8.07 3.47 -20.21
CA GLU A 287 -8.73 3.54 -21.51
C GLU A 287 -10.08 4.30 -21.40
N PRO A 288 -10.41 5.19 -22.36
CA PRO A 288 -11.71 5.85 -22.38
C PRO A 288 -12.87 4.84 -22.37
N GLY A 289 -13.88 5.09 -21.53
CA GLY A 289 -15.07 4.25 -21.39
C GLY A 289 -14.93 3.01 -20.52
N GLN A 290 -13.72 2.72 -20.03
CA GLN A 290 -13.44 1.70 -19.02
C GLN A 290 -13.37 2.32 -17.61
N PRO A 291 -13.54 1.53 -16.53
CA PRO A 291 -13.52 2.07 -15.18
C PRO A 291 -12.14 2.55 -14.71
N ASN A 292 -11.08 2.14 -15.39
CA ASN A 292 -9.67 2.41 -15.03
C ASN A 292 -9.31 1.86 -13.65
N PHE A 293 -9.92 0.72 -13.34
CA PHE A 293 -9.58 -0.16 -12.24
C PHE A 293 -9.74 -1.60 -12.74
N PHE A 294 -8.62 -2.31 -12.85
CA PHE A 294 -8.53 -3.69 -13.33
C PHE A 294 -9.24 -3.91 -14.67
N ASN A 295 -8.97 -3.01 -15.64
CA ASN A 295 -9.56 -3.08 -16.98
C ASN A 295 -9.17 -4.39 -17.67
N ARG A 296 -10.14 -5.07 -18.28
CA ARG A 296 -9.93 -6.31 -19.04
C ARG A 296 -10.07 -6.06 -20.54
N PRO A 297 -9.25 -6.69 -21.41
CA PRO A 297 -8.15 -7.61 -21.09
C PRO A 297 -6.82 -6.92 -20.74
N GLY A 298 -6.67 -5.61 -20.96
CA GLY A 298 -5.36 -4.94 -20.95
C GLY A 298 -4.56 -5.04 -19.64
N THR A 299 -5.21 -5.16 -18.48
CA THR A 299 -4.50 -5.40 -17.21
C THR A 299 -3.79 -6.76 -17.22
N TRP A 300 -4.39 -7.80 -17.81
CA TRP A 300 -3.76 -9.12 -17.92
C TRP A 300 -2.56 -9.11 -18.87
N GLU A 301 -2.68 -8.39 -19.99
CA GLU A 301 -1.59 -8.21 -20.95
C GLU A 301 -0.38 -7.53 -20.30
N TYR A 302 -0.63 -6.47 -19.52
CA TYR A 302 0.42 -5.79 -18.78
C TYR A 302 1.05 -6.66 -17.69
N LEU A 303 0.23 -7.42 -16.95
CA LEU A 303 0.73 -8.30 -15.90
C LEU A 303 1.62 -9.41 -16.48
N GLN A 304 1.23 -10.01 -17.60
CA GLN A 304 2.05 -11.01 -18.29
C GLN A 304 3.36 -10.41 -18.81
N ARG A 305 3.33 -9.21 -19.42
CA ARG A 305 4.56 -8.52 -19.86
C ARG A 305 5.51 -8.25 -18.68
N LEU A 306 4.99 -7.82 -17.53
CA LEU A 306 5.78 -7.63 -16.31
C LEU A 306 6.37 -8.95 -15.78
N ARG A 307 5.59 -10.04 -15.81
CA ARG A 307 6.05 -11.38 -15.42
C ARG A 307 7.24 -11.80 -16.28
N ASP A 308 7.14 -11.65 -17.61
CA ASP A 308 8.18 -12.04 -18.55
C ASP A 308 9.48 -11.22 -18.33
N ILE A 309 9.36 -9.94 -17.98
CA ILE A 309 10.51 -9.09 -17.64
C ILE A 309 11.11 -9.53 -16.30
N ALA A 310 10.30 -9.70 -15.26
CA ALA A 310 10.76 -10.06 -13.92
C ALA A 310 11.47 -11.43 -13.89
N GLN A 311 11.02 -12.39 -14.71
CA GLN A 311 11.66 -13.70 -14.85
C GLN A 311 13.08 -13.63 -15.40
N LYS A 312 13.43 -12.60 -16.20
CA LYS A 312 14.81 -12.40 -16.68
C LYS A 312 15.79 -12.09 -15.54
N HIS A 313 15.26 -11.59 -14.42
CA HIS A 313 16.01 -11.12 -13.25
C HIS A 313 15.80 -12.00 -12.01
N ASP A 314 15.23 -13.21 -12.18
CA ASP A 314 14.91 -14.14 -11.10
C ASP A 314 14.00 -13.56 -10.00
N LEU A 315 13.08 -12.66 -10.39
CA LEU A 315 12.15 -12.00 -9.47
C LEU A 315 10.74 -12.62 -9.53
N THR A 316 10.13 -12.77 -8.36
CA THR A 316 8.71 -13.07 -8.23
C THR A 316 7.92 -11.77 -8.13
N ILE A 317 7.06 -11.47 -9.10
CA ILE A 317 6.13 -10.35 -8.99
C ILE A 317 4.88 -10.73 -8.19
N PHE A 318 4.40 -9.78 -7.40
CA PHE A 318 3.33 -9.95 -6.45
C PHE A 318 2.35 -8.77 -6.57
N PRO A 319 1.23 -8.91 -7.32
CA PRO A 319 0.31 -7.80 -7.53
C PRO A 319 -0.47 -7.46 -6.25
N GLU A 320 -0.47 -6.18 -5.87
CA GLU A 320 -1.36 -5.70 -4.83
C GLU A 320 -2.70 -5.28 -5.43
N ILE A 321 -3.78 -5.94 -4.99
CA ILE A 321 -5.13 -5.70 -5.47
C ILE A 321 -6.09 -5.83 -4.29
N HIS A 322 -6.70 -4.70 -3.92
CA HIS A 322 -7.83 -4.65 -3.01
C HIS A 322 -9.14 -4.81 -3.78
N ALA A 323 -9.87 -5.89 -3.51
CA ALA A 323 -11.15 -6.16 -4.14
C ALA A 323 -12.07 -6.91 -3.18
N GLU A 324 -13.37 -6.63 -3.26
CA GLU A 324 -14.38 -7.36 -2.51
C GLU A 324 -14.33 -8.86 -2.87
N TYR A 325 -14.35 -9.74 -1.88
CA TYR A 325 -14.32 -11.19 -2.04
C TYR A 325 -15.35 -11.68 -3.06
N GLY A 326 -16.57 -11.12 -3.02
CA GLY A 326 -17.64 -11.49 -3.94
C GLY A 326 -17.34 -11.21 -5.42
N THR A 327 -16.30 -10.42 -5.75
CA THR A 327 -15.88 -10.20 -7.14
C THR A 327 -15.17 -11.41 -7.76
N GLY A 328 -14.59 -12.29 -6.95
CA GLY A 328 -13.79 -13.42 -7.44
C GLY A 328 -12.44 -13.04 -8.07
N ILE A 329 -12.04 -11.76 -8.03
CA ILE A 329 -10.80 -11.28 -8.66
C ILE A 329 -9.56 -12.00 -8.10
N TYR A 330 -9.51 -12.25 -6.78
CA TYR A 330 -8.40 -12.99 -6.16
C TYR A 330 -8.26 -14.41 -6.75
N ALA A 331 -9.37 -15.07 -7.09
CA ALA A 331 -9.37 -16.39 -7.70
C ALA A 331 -8.94 -16.33 -9.17
N GLU A 332 -9.36 -15.29 -9.92
CA GLU A 332 -8.85 -15.05 -11.28
C GLU A 332 -7.31 -14.88 -11.27
N ILE A 333 -6.78 -14.08 -10.35
CA ILE A 333 -5.34 -13.83 -10.21
C ILE A 333 -4.59 -15.14 -9.90
N ALA A 334 -5.12 -15.95 -8.99
CA ALA A 334 -4.53 -17.23 -8.63
C ALA A 334 -4.58 -18.26 -9.78
N GLN A 335 -5.68 -18.29 -10.56
CA GLN A 335 -5.79 -19.15 -11.74
C GLN A 335 -4.76 -18.79 -12.82
N GLU A 336 -4.41 -17.51 -12.94
CA GLU A 336 -3.34 -17.04 -13.83
C GLU A 336 -1.93 -17.27 -13.22
N GLY A 337 -1.84 -17.94 -12.08
CA GLY A 337 -0.58 -18.38 -11.45
C GLY A 337 0.12 -17.30 -10.63
N TYR A 338 -0.59 -16.24 -10.20
CA TYR A 338 -0.03 -15.21 -9.34
C TYR A 338 -0.41 -15.44 -7.88
N PRO A 339 0.52 -15.20 -6.94
CA PRO A 339 0.18 -15.14 -5.52
C PRO A 339 -0.67 -13.89 -5.20
N VAL A 340 -1.42 -13.93 -4.10
CA VAL A 340 -2.34 -12.85 -3.68
C VAL A 340 -2.10 -12.41 -2.23
N TYR A 341 -2.42 -11.17 -1.90
CA TYR A 341 -2.54 -10.77 -0.50
C TYR A 341 -3.79 -11.38 0.10
N ASP A 342 -3.68 -11.90 1.32
CA ASP A 342 -4.86 -12.25 2.12
C ASP A 342 -5.35 -11.01 2.87
N PHE A 343 -6.03 -10.12 2.13
CA PHE A 343 -6.69 -8.93 2.69
C PHE A 343 -8.04 -9.25 3.37
N PHE A 344 -8.48 -10.50 3.31
CA PHE A 344 -9.70 -10.94 4.00
C PHE A 344 -9.38 -11.25 5.47
N PHE A 345 -8.25 -11.90 5.72
CA PHE A 345 -7.87 -12.34 7.07
C PHE A 345 -7.87 -11.25 8.16
N PRO A 346 -7.36 -10.01 7.96
CA PRO A 346 -7.29 -9.00 9.02
C PRO A 346 -8.68 -8.66 9.60
N GLY A 347 -9.61 -8.19 8.78
CA GLY A 347 -10.95 -7.81 9.24
C GLY A 347 -11.76 -9.00 9.75
N MET A 348 -11.63 -10.16 9.10
CA MET A 348 -12.33 -11.38 9.49
C MET A 348 -11.87 -11.91 10.84
N LEU A 349 -10.57 -11.82 11.14
CA LEU A 349 -10.03 -12.26 12.42
C LEU A 349 -10.47 -11.33 13.57
N ILE A 350 -10.54 -10.01 13.33
CA ILE A 350 -11.10 -9.08 14.32
C ILE A 350 -12.54 -9.46 14.64
N ASP A 351 -13.38 -9.71 13.62
CA ASP A 351 -14.76 -10.15 13.82
C ASP A 351 -14.83 -11.47 14.60
N ALA A 352 -14.04 -12.46 14.20
CA ALA A 352 -14.02 -13.79 14.84
C ALA A 352 -13.64 -13.72 16.32
N LEU A 353 -12.64 -12.91 16.69
CA LEU A 353 -12.21 -12.72 18.07
C LEU A 353 -13.19 -11.89 18.91
N ASP A 354 -13.89 -10.93 18.29
CA ASP A 354 -14.89 -10.12 18.99
C ASP A 354 -16.19 -10.87 19.25
N ARG A 355 -16.54 -11.82 18.37
CA ARG A 355 -17.79 -12.59 18.47
C ARG A 355 -17.64 -13.99 19.05
N GLY A 356 -16.41 -14.52 19.09
CA GLY A 356 -16.19 -15.92 19.39
C GLY A 356 -16.71 -16.85 18.29
N ASP A 357 -16.63 -16.44 17.02
CA ASP A 357 -17.15 -17.21 15.88
C ASP A 357 -16.13 -17.29 14.74
N GLY A 358 -15.52 -18.47 14.58
CA GLY A 358 -14.53 -18.76 13.56
C GLY A 358 -15.09 -19.40 12.28
N ALA A 359 -16.41 -19.42 12.07
CA ALA A 359 -17.00 -20.12 10.91
C ALA A 359 -16.50 -19.55 9.56
N ALA A 360 -16.45 -18.23 9.43
CA ALA A 360 -15.93 -17.56 8.23
C ALA A 360 -14.43 -17.88 8.01
N LEU A 361 -13.65 -17.85 9.09
CA LEU A 361 -12.22 -18.16 9.07
C LEU A 361 -11.94 -19.60 8.64
N LYS A 362 -12.67 -20.58 9.19
CA LYS A 362 -12.54 -22.01 8.80
C LYS A 362 -12.87 -22.22 7.32
N ARG A 363 -13.94 -21.57 6.83
CA ARG A 363 -14.31 -21.62 5.41
C ARG A 363 -13.20 -21.05 4.53
N TRP A 364 -12.63 -19.90 4.89
CA TRP A 364 -11.57 -19.26 4.13
C TRP A 364 -10.27 -20.10 4.11
N ILE A 365 -9.87 -20.67 5.25
CA ILE A 365 -8.72 -21.60 5.29
C ILE A 365 -8.99 -22.80 4.37
N GLY A 366 -10.18 -23.38 4.43
CA GLY A 366 -10.58 -24.48 3.56
C GLY A 366 -10.50 -24.12 2.08
N GLU A 367 -10.91 -22.91 1.71
CA GLU A 367 -10.80 -22.41 0.34
C GLU A 367 -9.36 -22.23 -0.11
N ILE A 368 -8.50 -21.60 0.69
CA ILE A 368 -7.06 -21.47 0.39
C ILE A 368 -6.45 -22.85 0.11
N VAL A 369 -6.74 -23.83 0.97
CA VAL A 369 -6.16 -25.17 0.88
C VAL A 369 -6.69 -25.94 -0.33
N THR A 370 -8.01 -25.94 -0.55
CA THR A 370 -8.65 -26.72 -1.62
C THR A 370 -8.36 -26.17 -3.01
N THR A 371 -8.20 -24.84 -3.14
CA THR A 371 -7.86 -24.20 -4.41
C THR A 371 -6.36 -23.98 -4.62
N GLY A 372 -5.54 -24.26 -3.60
CA GLY A 372 -4.09 -24.13 -3.66
C GLY A 372 -3.61 -22.68 -3.75
N LEU A 373 -4.33 -21.72 -3.16
CA LEU A 373 -3.94 -20.31 -3.18
C LEU A 373 -2.59 -20.12 -2.50
N GLN A 374 -1.72 -19.34 -3.14
CA GLN A 374 -0.49 -18.86 -2.53
C GLN A 374 -0.73 -17.46 -1.99
N THR A 375 -0.75 -17.33 -0.67
CA THR A 375 -1.08 -16.07 0.01
C THR A 375 0.11 -15.49 0.76
N ILE A 376 0.17 -14.16 0.82
CA ILE A 376 0.88 -13.44 1.90
C ILE A 376 -0.19 -12.87 2.82
N ASN A 377 -0.26 -13.37 4.06
CA ASN A 377 -1.24 -12.90 5.05
C ASN A 377 -0.63 -11.85 5.99
N MET A 378 -1.46 -11.07 6.66
CA MET A 378 -1.02 -10.02 7.58
C MET A 378 -2.05 -9.78 8.69
N LEU A 379 -1.64 -9.13 9.77
CA LEU A 379 -2.56 -8.49 10.73
C LEU A 379 -2.66 -7.00 10.37
N GLY A 380 -1.74 -6.18 10.85
CA GLY A 380 -1.52 -4.82 10.36
C GLY A 380 -0.58 -4.76 9.15
N CYS A 381 -0.54 -3.59 8.51
CA CYS A 381 0.45 -3.20 7.52
C CYS A 381 0.60 -1.67 7.51
N HIS A 382 1.28 -1.10 6.50
CA HIS A 382 1.45 0.35 6.40
C HIS A 382 0.16 1.11 6.03
N ASP A 383 -0.87 0.40 5.56
CA ASP A 383 -2.18 0.94 5.21
C ASP A 383 -3.23 0.61 6.27
N GLY A 384 -4.48 1.06 6.06
CA GLY A 384 -5.57 0.79 7.00
C GLY A 384 -6.06 -0.66 6.90
N ILE A 385 -6.79 -1.11 7.93
CA ILE A 385 -7.34 -2.46 8.00
C ILE A 385 -8.39 -2.63 6.89
N PRO A 386 -8.23 -3.63 5.99
CA PRO A 386 -9.23 -3.97 4.99
C PRO A 386 -10.42 -4.65 5.67
N VAL A 387 -11.61 -4.09 5.48
CA VAL A 387 -12.86 -4.65 6.02
C VAL A 387 -13.89 -4.84 4.91
N LEU A 388 -13.92 -3.95 3.92
CA LEU A 388 -14.81 -4.08 2.75
C LEU A 388 -14.40 -5.19 1.79
N ASP A 389 -13.13 -5.57 1.79
CA ASP A 389 -12.63 -6.73 1.04
C ASP A 389 -13.40 -8.01 1.40
N LEU A 390 -14.08 -8.08 2.56
CA LEU A 390 -14.91 -9.23 2.97
C LEU A 390 -16.29 -9.30 2.32
N ARG A 391 -16.72 -8.22 1.66
CA ARG A 391 -18.09 -8.07 1.17
C ARG A 391 -18.38 -8.96 -0.03
N GLY A 392 -19.65 -9.35 -0.16
CA GLY A 392 -20.19 -9.92 -1.39
C GLY A 392 -20.38 -8.87 -2.48
N LYS A 393 -20.67 -9.32 -3.71
CA LYS A 393 -20.94 -8.42 -4.83
C LYS A 393 -22.08 -8.94 -5.69
N GLN A 394 -22.85 -8.02 -6.27
CA GLN A 394 -23.81 -8.36 -7.30
C GLN A 394 -23.13 -8.23 -8.67
N ILE A 395 -23.11 -9.33 -9.43
CA ILE A 395 -22.48 -9.43 -10.74
C ILE A 395 -23.48 -10.06 -11.69
N ASP A 396 -23.77 -9.41 -12.82
CA ASP A 396 -24.68 -9.91 -13.86
C ASP A 396 -26.05 -10.40 -13.34
N GLY A 397 -26.60 -9.67 -12.36
CA GLY A 397 -27.89 -10.00 -11.74
C GLY A 397 -27.85 -11.10 -10.67
N SER A 398 -26.70 -11.75 -10.45
CA SER A 398 -26.49 -12.77 -9.41
C SER A 398 -25.75 -12.19 -8.21
N ARG A 399 -26.18 -12.53 -6.99
CA ARG A 399 -25.48 -12.11 -5.76
C ARG A 399 -24.45 -13.16 -5.38
N HIS A 400 -23.18 -12.77 -5.44
CA HIS A 400 -22.06 -13.54 -4.92
C HIS A 400 -21.89 -13.19 -3.43
N PRO A 401 -22.01 -14.16 -2.51
CA PRO A 401 -21.93 -13.88 -1.08
C PRO A 401 -20.51 -13.47 -0.66
N GLY A 402 -20.42 -12.69 0.42
CA GLY A 402 -19.16 -12.34 1.06
C GLY A 402 -18.62 -13.43 1.97
N LEU A 403 -17.42 -13.18 2.52
CA LEU A 403 -16.92 -13.93 3.67
C LEU A 403 -17.64 -13.52 4.96
N LEU A 404 -18.12 -12.29 5.03
CA LEU A 404 -19.03 -11.81 6.07
C LEU A 404 -20.26 -11.16 5.42
N GLY A 405 -21.38 -11.14 6.16
CA GLY A 405 -22.56 -10.37 5.79
C GLY A 405 -22.36 -8.87 6.03
N ASP A 406 -23.12 -8.03 5.31
CA ASP A 406 -22.98 -6.57 5.38
C ASP A 406 -23.10 -6.03 6.83
N ALA A 407 -24.05 -6.58 7.60
CA ALA A 407 -24.23 -6.18 9.01
C ALA A 407 -23.06 -6.57 9.92
N GLU A 408 -22.35 -7.66 9.60
CA GLU A 408 -21.18 -8.12 10.38
C GLU A 408 -19.96 -7.25 10.06
N ILE A 409 -19.81 -6.87 8.79
CA ILE A 409 -18.81 -5.91 8.31
C ILE A 409 -19.03 -4.55 8.98
N ASP A 410 -20.27 -4.02 8.94
CA ASP A 410 -20.63 -2.75 9.57
C ASP A 410 -20.34 -2.76 11.08
N ALA A 411 -20.76 -3.82 11.79
CA ALA A 411 -20.50 -3.96 13.22
C ALA A 411 -19.00 -4.05 13.54
N THR A 412 -18.20 -4.70 12.69
CA THR A 412 -16.74 -4.77 12.85
C THR A 412 -16.11 -3.41 12.65
N MET A 413 -16.54 -2.65 11.63
CA MET A 413 -16.07 -1.29 11.40
C MET A 413 -16.39 -0.38 12.58
N ASP A 414 -17.63 -0.41 13.06
CA ASP A 414 -18.07 0.41 14.20
C ASP A 414 -17.23 0.11 15.45
N ARG A 415 -16.95 -1.16 15.76
CA ARG A 415 -16.07 -1.53 16.88
C ARG A 415 -14.66 -0.97 16.73
N ILE A 416 -14.07 -1.04 15.53
CA ILE A 416 -12.72 -0.48 15.30
C ILE A 416 -12.74 1.06 15.45
N ILE A 417 -13.80 1.72 14.98
CA ILE A 417 -13.97 3.18 15.11
C ILE A 417 -14.16 3.58 16.58
N GLU A 418 -14.98 2.83 17.34
CA GLU A 418 -15.17 3.03 18.79
C GLU A 418 -13.85 2.87 19.56
N ARG A 419 -12.95 2.00 19.08
CA ARG A 419 -11.57 1.83 19.58
C ARG A 419 -10.59 2.88 19.06
N GLY A 420 -11.08 3.94 18.41
CA GLY A 420 -10.29 5.09 17.95
C GLY A 420 -9.78 5.00 16.51
N GLY A 421 -10.27 4.05 15.72
CA GLY A 421 -9.96 3.95 14.29
C GLY A 421 -10.51 5.13 13.48
N LEU A 422 -9.76 5.55 12.45
CA LEU A 422 -10.12 6.66 11.57
C LEU A 422 -10.45 6.16 10.16
N THR A 423 -11.64 6.48 9.67
CA THR A 423 -12.09 6.00 8.36
C THR A 423 -11.40 6.71 7.19
N LYS A 424 -11.22 5.97 6.10
CA LYS A 424 -10.88 6.49 4.77
C LYS A 424 -12.04 6.20 3.82
N ASN A 425 -12.53 7.22 3.12
CA ASN A 425 -13.72 7.12 2.25
C ASN A 425 -13.34 6.98 0.77
N LEU A 426 -14.22 6.35 -0.02
CA LEU A 426 -14.28 6.39 -1.47
C LEU A 426 -15.27 7.46 -1.94
N TYR A 427 -15.00 8.04 -3.11
CA TYR A 427 -15.77 9.17 -3.66
C TYR A 427 -16.17 8.89 -5.11
N ASP A 428 -17.31 9.45 -5.54
CA ASP A 428 -17.68 9.53 -6.95
C ASP A 428 -17.08 10.78 -7.62
N ALA A 429 -17.32 10.93 -8.92
CA ALA A 429 -16.84 12.07 -9.69
C ALA A 429 -17.44 13.41 -9.22
N ASP A 430 -18.63 13.41 -8.61
CA ASP A 430 -19.26 14.58 -7.99
C ASP A 430 -18.67 14.90 -6.59
N GLY A 431 -17.72 14.09 -6.12
CA GLY A 431 -17.12 14.20 -4.79
C GLY A 431 -18.03 13.72 -3.65
N ARG A 432 -19.15 13.05 -3.96
CA ARG A 432 -19.99 12.41 -2.96
C ARG A 432 -19.34 11.10 -2.50
N LYS A 433 -19.46 10.82 -1.21
CA LYS A 433 -18.99 9.56 -0.65
C LYS A 433 -19.81 8.39 -1.20
N ILE A 434 -19.12 7.42 -1.80
CA ILE A 434 -19.71 6.16 -2.27
C ILE A 434 -19.75 5.16 -1.12
N ASP A 435 -18.61 4.96 -0.48
CA ASP A 435 -18.43 3.98 0.59
C ASP A 435 -17.17 4.31 1.41
N TYR A 436 -16.84 3.48 2.38
CA TYR A 436 -15.53 3.47 3.04
C TYR A 436 -14.52 2.70 2.18
N TYR A 437 -13.24 2.65 2.57
CA TYR A 437 -12.22 1.82 1.90
C TYR A 437 -11.48 0.97 2.94
N GLN A 438 -10.94 1.62 3.96
CA GLN A 438 -10.17 1.02 5.05
C GLN A 438 -10.43 1.78 6.35
N VAL A 439 -10.15 1.14 7.49
CA VAL A 439 -10.13 1.79 8.81
C VAL A 439 -8.68 1.91 9.29
N ASN A 440 -8.18 3.13 9.45
CA ASN A 440 -6.82 3.37 9.92
C ASN A 440 -6.77 3.22 11.43
N ALA A 441 -6.09 2.18 11.90
CA ALA A 441 -5.79 1.92 13.31
C ALA A 441 -4.56 1.01 13.36
N THR A 442 -3.85 1.00 14.49
CA THR A 442 -2.96 -0.13 14.81
C THR A 442 -3.80 -1.39 15.02
N TYR A 443 -3.26 -2.55 14.67
CA TYR A 443 -4.02 -3.80 14.85
C TYR A 443 -4.26 -4.09 16.33
N PHE A 444 -3.32 -3.71 17.20
CA PHE A 444 -3.48 -3.85 18.65
C PHE A 444 -4.62 -2.98 19.21
N SER A 445 -4.69 -1.69 18.85
CA SER A 445 -5.84 -0.85 19.25
C SER A 445 -7.13 -1.34 18.61
N ALA A 446 -7.11 -1.87 17.38
CA ALA A 446 -8.29 -2.45 16.75
C ALA A 446 -8.84 -3.69 17.49
N LEU A 447 -8.01 -4.41 18.25
CA LEU A 447 -8.42 -5.51 19.14
C LEU A 447 -8.86 -5.04 20.54
N GLY A 448 -8.86 -3.73 20.79
CA GLY A 448 -9.19 -3.15 22.10
C GLY A 448 -8.00 -3.13 23.06
N GLU A 449 -6.77 -3.17 22.54
CA GLU A 449 -5.53 -3.18 23.32
C GLU A 449 -5.44 -4.38 24.29
N ASP A 450 -6.04 -5.49 23.87
CA ASP A 450 -6.04 -6.77 24.58
C ASP A 450 -4.84 -7.63 24.14
N GLU A 451 -3.89 -7.84 25.07
CA GLU A 451 -2.68 -8.61 24.80
C GLU A 451 -2.97 -10.09 24.50
N ASN A 452 -3.99 -10.69 25.12
CA ASN A 452 -4.36 -12.08 24.85
C ASN A 452 -4.93 -12.22 23.44
N LYS A 453 -5.81 -11.30 23.02
CA LYS A 453 -6.29 -11.25 21.63
C LYS A 453 -5.15 -11.06 20.63
N LEU A 454 -4.17 -10.20 20.91
CA LEU A 454 -3.05 -9.97 20.00
C LEU A 454 -2.17 -11.23 19.84
N VAL A 455 -1.83 -11.90 20.94
CA VAL A 455 -1.02 -13.13 20.88
C VAL A 455 -1.80 -14.25 20.20
N LEU A 456 -3.11 -14.41 20.50
CA LEU A 456 -3.96 -15.38 19.80
C LEU A 456 -4.06 -15.06 18.31
N ALA A 457 -4.24 -13.79 17.94
CA ALA A 457 -4.26 -13.37 16.55
C ALA A 457 -2.96 -13.72 15.82
N ARG A 458 -1.81 -13.52 16.47
CA ARG A 458 -0.50 -13.93 15.93
C ARG A 458 -0.40 -15.45 15.81
N ALA A 459 -0.85 -16.21 16.81
CA ALA A 459 -0.83 -17.67 16.77
C ALA A 459 -1.66 -18.21 15.61
N ILE A 460 -2.87 -17.68 15.41
CA ILE A 460 -3.73 -18.02 14.27
C ILE A 460 -3.03 -17.66 12.97
N GLN A 461 -2.46 -16.45 12.85
CA GLN A 461 -1.73 -16.02 11.66
C GLN A 461 -0.57 -16.97 11.31
N MET A 462 0.22 -17.41 12.31
CA MET A 462 1.32 -18.33 12.07
C MET A 462 0.82 -19.69 11.55
N PHE A 463 -0.38 -20.13 11.95
CA PHE A 463 -0.99 -21.38 11.51
C PHE A 463 -1.79 -21.27 10.21
N MET A 464 -2.05 -20.05 9.71
CA MET A 464 -2.68 -19.85 8.40
C MET A 464 -1.78 -20.40 7.27
N PRO A 465 -2.36 -21.00 6.23
CA PRO A 465 -1.63 -21.27 4.99
C PRO A 465 -1.15 -19.95 4.36
N GLY A 466 0.05 -20.00 3.75
CA GLY A 466 0.72 -18.84 3.17
C GLY A 466 1.92 -18.32 3.97
N VAL A 467 2.49 -17.22 3.48
CA VAL A 467 3.64 -16.52 4.09
C VAL A 467 3.11 -15.46 5.06
N PRO A 468 3.37 -15.58 6.38
CA PRO A 468 2.93 -14.58 7.33
C PRO A 468 3.83 -13.33 7.28
N GLN A 469 3.19 -12.17 7.09
CA GLN A 469 3.81 -10.86 7.16
C GLN A 469 3.49 -10.21 8.52
N VAL A 470 4.53 -9.77 9.24
CA VAL A 470 4.45 -9.17 10.57
C VAL A 470 4.79 -7.68 10.45
N TRP A 471 3.81 -6.82 10.74
CA TRP A 471 4.04 -5.38 10.86
C TRP A 471 4.88 -5.07 12.10
N TYR A 472 5.93 -4.27 11.94
CA TYR A 472 6.84 -3.97 13.05
C TYR A 472 6.12 -3.39 14.28
N LEU A 473 5.09 -2.57 14.08
CA LEU A 473 4.38 -1.93 15.18
C LEU A 473 3.51 -2.93 15.95
N ASP A 474 2.91 -3.90 15.27
CA ASP A 474 2.13 -4.98 15.90
C ASP A 474 3.03 -5.89 16.74
N LEU A 475 4.26 -6.16 16.28
CA LEU A 475 5.24 -6.97 17.03
C LEU A 475 5.49 -6.38 18.42
N PHE A 476 5.53 -5.05 18.53
CA PHE A 476 5.73 -4.34 19.79
C PHE A 476 4.44 -3.93 20.51
N ALA A 477 3.28 -4.44 20.05
CA ALA A 477 1.95 -4.07 20.56
C ALA A 477 1.78 -2.54 20.65
N GLY A 478 2.16 -1.84 19.58
CA GLY A 478 2.03 -0.39 19.48
C GLY A 478 0.57 0.03 19.35
N THR A 479 0.24 1.17 19.96
CA THR A 479 -1.12 1.73 19.97
C THR A 479 -1.25 2.90 18.99
N ASN A 480 -2.48 3.33 18.74
CA ASN A 480 -2.80 4.44 17.85
C ASN A 480 -2.02 5.73 18.19
N ASP A 481 -1.23 6.25 17.23
CA ASP A 481 -0.56 7.55 17.36
C ASP A 481 -1.42 8.69 16.79
N TYR A 482 -2.35 9.17 17.62
CA TYR A 482 -3.22 10.30 17.27
C TYR A 482 -2.46 11.60 16.98
N ALA A 483 -1.30 11.78 17.62
CA ALA A 483 -0.47 12.98 17.42
C ALA A 483 0.21 12.94 16.04
N ALA A 484 0.64 11.76 15.58
CA ALA A 484 1.12 11.57 14.22
C ALA A 484 -0.01 11.70 13.20
N ALA A 485 -1.17 11.07 13.44
CA ALA A 485 -2.34 11.17 12.55
C ALA A 485 -2.81 12.63 12.35
N THR A 486 -2.80 13.44 13.41
CA THR A 486 -3.16 14.87 13.35
C THR A 486 -2.11 15.70 12.62
N ARG A 487 -0.82 15.36 12.75
CA ARG A 487 0.29 16.06 12.09
C ARG A 487 0.55 15.58 10.67
N GLY A 488 0.01 14.43 10.26
CA GLY A 488 0.43 13.59 9.12
C GLY A 488 0.34 14.19 7.71
N ARG A 489 0.12 15.50 7.57
CA ARG A 489 0.04 16.24 6.29
C ARG A 489 -0.64 15.41 5.19
N THR A 490 0.11 14.98 4.18
CA THR A 490 -0.38 14.23 3.00
C THR A 490 -0.66 12.75 3.30
N ALA A 491 0.09 12.11 4.20
CA ALA A 491 -0.19 10.72 4.63
C ALA A 491 -1.44 10.62 5.53
N GLY A 492 -1.85 11.74 6.14
CA GLY A 492 -3.11 11.89 6.85
C GLY A 492 -3.30 10.86 7.97
N HIS A 493 -4.48 10.24 7.99
CA HIS A 493 -4.86 9.29 9.04
C HIS A 493 -4.00 8.01 9.07
N LYS A 494 -3.26 7.67 7.99
CA LYS A 494 -2.43 6.46 7.96
C LYS A 494 -1.29 6.51 8.99
N GLU A 495 -0.82 7.70 9.35
CA GLU A 495 0.26 7.87 10.33
C GLU A 495 -0.11 7.37 11.74
N ILE A 496 -1.40 7.13 12.03
CA ILE A 496 -1.85 6.52 13.29
C ILE A 496 -1.21 5.15 13.56
N ASN A 497 -0.80 4.44 12.50
CA ASN A 497 -0.25 3.09 12.54
C ASN A 497 1.22 3.04 12.03
N ARG A 498 1.94 4.16 12.07
CA ARG A 498 3.30 4.26 11.51
C ARG A 498 4.31 4.92 12.44
N THR A 499 4.10 4.76 13.75
CA THR A 499 4.94 5.29 14.82
C THR A 499 6.38 4.79 14.71
N THR A 500 7.35 5.68 14.59
CA THR A 500 8.77 5.30 14.69
C THR A 500 9.12 4.93 16.13
N LEU A 501 9.62 3.71 16.34
CA LEU A 501 10.04 3.21 17.64
C LEU A 501 11.48 3.64 17.94
N LYS A 502 11.70 4.24 19.11
CA LYS A 502 13.04 4.56 19.60
C LYS A 502 13.65 3.33 20.25
N TRP A 503 14.97 3.29 20.36
CA TRP A 503 15.68 2.20 21.06
C TRP A 503 15.17 1.95 22.50
N ILE A 504 14.74 2.99 23.22
CA ILE A 504 14.14 2.79 24.55
C ILE A 504 12.80 2.03 24.49
N ASP A 505 11.99 2.26 23.45
CA ASP A 505 10.72 1.56 23.23
C ASP A 505 11.00 0.09 22.89
N ILE A 506 12.06 -0.18 22.13
CA ILE A 506 12.53 -1.53 21.80
C ILE A 506 13.00 -2.28 23.05
N GLU A 507 13.89 -1.68 23.85
CA GLU A 507 14.42 -2.34 25.06
C GLU A 507 13.32 -2.61 26.10
N GLN A 508 12.33 -1.72 26.21
CA GLN A 508 11.15 -1.96 27.05
C GLN A 508 10.24 -3.02 26.44
N GLY A 509 10.01 -2.96 25.12
CA GLY A 509 9.19 -3.91 24.39
C GLY A 509 9.70 -5.35 24.51
N LEU A 510 11.01 -5.57 24.38
CA LEU A 510 11.65 -6.88 24.53
C LEU A 510 11.60 -7.43 25.97
N GLN A 511 11.07 -6.68 26.94
CA GLN A 511 10.79 -7.17 28.30
C GLN A 511 9.31 -7.53 28.50
N ARG A 512 8.43 -7.20 27.55
CA ARG A 512 6.99 -7.45 27.66
C ARG A 512 6.64 -8.87 27.21
N PRO A 513 5.85 -9.64 28.00
CA PRO A 513 5.41 -10.98 27.60
C PRO A 513 4.69 -11.02 26.25
N VAL A 514 3.84 -10.03 25.94
CA VAL A 514 3.13 -9.97 24.64
C VAL A 514 4.08 -9.91 23.44
N VAL A 515 5.27 -9.31 23.58
CA VAL A 515 6.27 -9.22 22.49
C VAL A 515 7.08 -10.50 22.41
N LEU A 516 7.53 -11.01 23.56
CA LEU A 516 8.32 -12.25 23.63
C LEU A 516 7.53 -13.47 23.15
N ASP A 517 6.26 -13.56 23.48
CA ASP A 517 5.40 -14.65 23.04
C ASP A 517 5.12 -14.58 21.54
N GLN A 518 4.92 -13.37 20.98
CA GLN A 518 4.85 -13.22 19.53
C GLN A 518 6.14 -13.68 18.86
N LEU A 519 7.31 -13.32 19.40
CA LEU A 519 8.61 -13.76 18.87
C LEU A 519 8.80 -15.27 18.95
N GLU A 520 8.33 -15.93 20.02
CA GLU A 520 8.36 -17.39 20.14
C GLU A 520 7.49 -18.06 19.07
N LEU A 521 6.25 -17.59 18.87
CA LEU A 521 5.36 -18.08 17.81
C LEU A 521 5.95 -17.88 16.41
N ILE A 522 6.51 -16.69 16.15
CA ILE A 522 7.15 -16.33 14.89
C ILE A 522 8.35 -17.25 14.62
N ARG A 523 9.25 -17.41 15.61
CA ARG A 523 10.41 -18.31 15.50
C ARG A 523 9.99 -19.76 15.29
N PHE A 524 8.97 -20.22 15.99
CA PHE A 524 8.42 -21.56 15.81
C PHE A 524 7.90 -21.77 14.39
N ARG A 525 7.16 -20.81 13.86
CA ARG A 525 6.65 -20.82 12.47
C ARG A 525 7.76 -20.80 11.43
N ASN A 526 8.82 -20.04 11.68
CA ASN A 526 9.93 -19.87 10.75
C ASN A 526 10.85 -21.11 10.70
N THR A 527 10.94 -21.86 11.81
CA THR A 527 11.90 -22.96 11.96
C THR A 527 11.30 -24.37 11.89
N SER A 528 10.02 -24.57 12.22
CA SER A 528 9.41 -25.90 12.18
C SER A 528 9.16 -26.36 10.74
N PRO A 529 9.66 -27.56 10.33
CA PRO A 529 9.39 -28.12 9.01
C PRO A 529 7.94 -28.57 8.84
N ALA A 530 7.14 -28.70 9.91
CA ALA A 530 5.73 -29.11 9.84
C ALA A 530 4.92 -28.16 8.94
N PHE A 531 5.20 -26.86 9.00
CA PHE A 531 4.54 -25.83 8.18
C PHE A 531 4.89 -25.89 6.68
N ARG A 532 5.75 -26.82 6.26
CA ARG A 532 6.02 -27.13 4.84
C ARG A 532 5.26 -28.36 4.35
N GLY A 533 4.44 -28.94 5.21
CA GLY A 533 3.67 -30.14 4.92
C GLY A 533 2.20 -29.84 4.66
N GLN A 534 1.35 -30.75 5.11
CA GLN A 534 -0.10 -30.66 4.91
C GLN A 534 -0.77 -30.01 6.11
N ILE A 535 -1.73 -29.14 5.84
CA ILE A 535 -2.60 -28.51 6.83
C ILE A 535 -3.94 -29.26 6.90
N GLU A 536 -4.47 -29.38 8.11
CA GLU A 536 -5.77 -29.96 8.43
C GLU A 536 -6.46 -29.05 9.46
N ILE A 537 -7.72 -28.69 9.20
CA ILE A 537 -8.58 -28.04 10.19
C ILE A 537 -9.38 -29.15 10.86
N LEU A 538 -9.30 -29.26 12.19
CA LEU A 538 -10.09 -30.27 12.90
C LEU A 538 -11.55 -29.81 13.03
N GLU A 539 -12.48 -30.75 12.87
CA GLU A 539 -13.91 -30.51 13.04
C GLU A 539 -14.24 -30.15 14.50
N THR A 540 -14.67 -28.91 14.71
CA THR A 540 -15.05 -28.32 16.01
C THR A 540 -16.17 -27.29 15.82
N GLY A 541 -16.85 -26.91 16.91
CA GLY A 541 -17.82 -25.80 16.90
C GLY A 541 -17.20 -24.47 16.45
N PRO A 542 -18.00 -23.49 15.99
CA PRO A 542 -17.50 -22.19 15.50
C PRO A 542 -16.62 -21.46 16.53
N GLU A 543 -16.88 -21.65 17.81
CA GLU A 543 -16.14 -21.04 18.92
C GLU A 543 -14.72 -21.59 19.13
N HIS A 544 -14.39 -22.75 18.56
CA HIS A 544 -13.07 -23.36 18.67
C HIS A 544 -12.36 -23.40 17.32
N LEU A 545 -11.09 -23.02 17.27
CA LEU A 545 -10.25 -23.13 16.07
C LEU A 545 -9.06 -24.05 16.33
N HIS A 546 -9.09 -25.24 15.73
CA HIS A 546 -8.03 -26.24 15.85
C HIS A 546 -7.38 -26.49 14.49
N ILE A 547 -6.10 -26.16 14.36
CA ILE A 547 -5.34 -26.27 13.10
C ILE A 547 -4.13 -27.17 13.33
N VAL A 548 -3.93 -28.15 12.44
CA VAL A 548 -2.80 -29.07 12.48
C VAL A 548 -1.99 -28.94 11.20
N TRP A 549 -0.67 -28.84 11.33
CA TRP A 549 0.28 -29.01 10.23
C TRP A 549 1.08 -30.29 10.43
N ARG A 550 1.30 -31.06 9.36
CA ARG A 550 2.06 -32.32 9.40
C ARG A 550 3.05 -32.39 8.25
N ASN A 551 4.31 -32.67 8.58
CA ASN A 551 5.34 -32.95 7.58
C ASN A 551 6.20 -34.14 8.04
N GLY A 552 6.06 -35.28 7.35
CA GLY A 552 6.72 -36.52 7.77
C GLY A 552 6.31 -36.93 9.18
N GLY A 553 7.31 -37.10 10.07
CA GLY A 553 7.09 -37.46 11.47
C GLY A 553 6.74 -36.28 12.40
N GLU A 554 6.89 -35.03 11.95
CA GLU A 554 6.60 -33.84 12.77
C GLU A 554 5.17 -33.34 12.53
N SER A 555 4.48 -33.02 13.63
CA SER A 555 3.19 -32.35 13.61
C SER A 555 3.18 -31.18 14.55
N VAL A 556 2.47 -30.11 14.21
CA VAL A 556 2.23 -28.98 15.10
C VAL A 556 0.74 -28.68 15.14
N THR A 557 0.20 -28.39 16.32
CA THR A 557 -1.23 -28.20 16.51
C THR A 557 -1.49 -26.95 17.32
N LEU A 558 -2.32 -26.06 16.78
CA LEU A 558 -2.95 -24.97 17.51
C LEU A 558 -4.32 -25.45 17.98
N LYS A 559 -4.62 -25.29 19.28
CA LYS A 559 -5.98 -25.38 19.81
C LYS A 559 -6.34 -24.05 20.46
N ALA A 560 -7.32 -23.34 19.90
CA ALA A 560 -7.76 -22.04 20.39
C ALA A 560 -9.27 -22.03 20.67
N ASP A 561 -9.65 -21.30 21.72
CA ASP A 561 -11.03 -20.89 22.01
C ASP A 561 -11.16 -19.39 21.70
N LEU A 562 -12.11 -19.04 20.84
CA LEU A 562 -12.31 -17.67 20.35
C LEU A 562 -13.20 -16.84 21.30
N CYS A 563 -13.90 -17.47 22.24
CA CYS A 563 -14.73 -16.79 23.24
C CYS A 563 -13.89 -16.26 24.40
N ASP A 564 -12.96 -17.09 24.90
CA ASP A 564 -12.13 -16.73 26.06
C ASP A 564 -10.67 -16.39 25.70
N HIS A 565 -10.33 -16.48 24.41
CA HIS A 565 -9.02 -16.17 23.83
C HIS A 565 -7.85 -17.02 24.35
N GLY A 566 -8.15 -18.10 25.08
CA GLY A 566 -7.17 -19.10 25.51
C GLY A 566 -6.72 -19.98 24.35
N PHE A 567 -5.43 -20.37 24.36
CA PHE A 567 -4.93 -21.32 23.36
C PHE A 567 -3.73 -22.13 23.84
N THR A 568 -3.46 -23.23 23.15
CA THR A 568 -2.26 -24.03 23.34
C THR A 568 -1.69 -24.47 21.99
N VAL A 569 -0.38 -24.32 21.83
CA VAL A 569 0.39 -24.81 20.70
C VAL A 569 1.18 -26.05 21.13
N TYR A 570 1.00 -27.14 20.41
CA TYR A 570 1.67 -28.41 20.62
C TYR A 570 2.63 -28.70 19.47
N ARG A 571 3.75 -29.34 19.79
CA ARG A 571 4.62 -30.03 18.83
C ARG A 571 4.57 -31.51 19.11
N GLY A 572 4.29 -32.31 18.09
CA GLY A 572 4.28 -33.77 18.18
C GLY A 572 5.23 -34.42 17.21
N ASN A 573 5.74 -35.60 17.56
CA ASN A 573 6.66 -36.41 16.76
C ASN A 573 6.20 -37.88 16.60
N GLY A 574 4.89 -38.10 16.49
CA GLY A 574 4.26 -39.42 16.40
C GLY A 574 3.68 -39.91 17.73
N GLU A 575 4.54 -40.14 18.73
CA GLU A 575 4.12 -40.73 20.03
C GLU A 575 4.09 -39.72 21.20
N HIS A 576 4.80 -38.59 21.10
CA HIS A 576 4.86 -37.56 22.14
C HIS A 576 4.31 -36.22 21.66
N HIS A 577 3.74 -35.45 22.59
CA HIS A 577 3.28 -34.07 22.38
C HIS A 577 3.87 -33.15 23.44
N ASP A 578 4.73 -32.22 23.02
CA ASP A 578 5.29 -31.17 23.86
C ASP A 578 4.46 -29.89 23.72
N VAL A 579 4.22 -29.21 24.83
CA VAL A 579 3.59 -27.88 24.81
C VAL A 579 4.66 -26.85 24.47
N VAL A 580 4.49 -26.18 23.34
CA VAL A 580 5.35 -25.07 22.90
C VAL A 580 4.93 -23.79 23.61
N MET A 581 3.63 -23.52 23.65
CA MET A 581 3.07 -22.35 24.30
C MET A 581 1.67 -22.68 24.81
N ALA A 582 1.34 -22.18 26.00
CA ALA A 582 -0.02 -22.23 26.54
C ALA A 582 -0.35 -20.87 27.13
N ARG A 583 -1.47 -20.29 26.67
CA ARG A 583 -2.05 -19.07 27.24
C ARG A 583 -3.40 -19.44 27.86
N PRO A 584 -3.60 -19.17 29.15
CA PRO A 584 -4.88 -19.43 29.80
C PRO A 584 -5.97 -18.48 29.24
N PRO A 585 -7.26 -18.79 29.50
CA PRO A 585 -8.37 -17.88 29.23
C PRO A 585 -8.12 -16.46 29.77
N ALA A 586 -8.57 -15.44 29.03
CA ALA A 586 -8.43 -14.03 29.34
C ALA A 586 -9.25 -13.55 30.56
#